data_AF-A0A524E867-F1
#
_entry.id   AF-A0A524E867-F1
#
_cell.length_a   1.000
_cell.length_b   1.000
_cell.length_c   1.000
_cell.angle_alpha   90.00
_cell.angle_beta   90.00
_cell.angle_gamma   90.00
#
_symmetry.space_group_name_H-M   'P 1'
#
loop_
_entity.id
_entity.type
_entity.pdbx_description
1 polymer ?
#
loop_
_entity_poly.entity_id
_entity_poly.type
_entity_poly.pdbx_seq_one_letter_code
_entity_poly.pdbx_strand_id
1 'polypeptide(L)'
;MDFPTLALLGFGVALAALFNYYLNRAPGSDPDDFTIGPPQLGVRCDCIFNILVLGGIVVIALAAASSIFSTRLELYVVGISAFVAITAAGYLGRRSRYREWQEMAKVFKRALPDSSFSYSSDRQQAGLSFDDYDYDEDDEDEPDFWFDE
;
A
#
# COMPACT_ATOMS: atom_id res chain seq x y z
N MET A 1 -15.51 -32.51 14.33
CA MET A 1 -15.89 -32.02 12.97
C MET A 1 -15.70 -33.12 11.94
N ASP A 2 -16.57 -33.20 10.92
CA ASP A 2 -16.47 -34.21 9.84
C ASP A 2 -15.49 -33.78 8.72
N PHE A 3 -14.95 -34.75 7.99
CA PHE A 3 -14.02 -34.53 6.87
C PHE A 3 -14.49 -33.49 5.83
N PRO A 4 -15.73 -33.52 5.27
CA PRO A 4 -16.16 -32.51 4.29
C PRO A 4 -16.17 -31.09 4.87
N THR A 5 -16.55 -30.93 6.14
CA THR A 5 -16.54 -29.63 6.83
C THR A 5 -15.12 -29.12 7.02
N LEU A 6 -14.18 -29.99 7.42
CA LEU A 6 -12.77 -29.64 7.55
C LEU A 6 -12.15 -29.26 6.19
N ALA A 7 -12.47 -29.99 5.12
CA ALA A 7 -12.03 -29.68 3.77
C ALA A 7 -12.56 -28.33 3.27
N LEU A 8 -13.84 -28.02 3.53
CA LEU A 8 -14.46 -26.75 3.15
C LEU A 8 -13.87 -25.56 3.91
N LEU A 9 -13.64 -25.71 5.23
CA LEU A 9 -12.94 -24.70 6.04
C LEU A 9 -11.49 -24.51 5.56
N GLY A 10 -10.76 -25.60 5.30
CA GLY A 10 -9.39 -25.55 4.78
C GLY A 10 -9.30 -24.82 3.44
N PHE A 11 -10.24 -25.09 2.52
CA PHE A 11 -10.34 -24.39 1.24
C PHE A 11 -10.65 -22.90 1.41
N GLY A 12 -11.59 -22.55 2.29
CA GLY A 12 -11.92 -21.16 2.61
C GLY A 12 -10.74 -20.38 3.21
N VAL A 13 -9.99 -20.99 4.14
CA VAL A 13 -8.78 -20.41 4.73
C VAL A 13 -7.67 -20.27 3.68
N ALA A 14 -7.50 -21.25 2.78
CA ALA A 14 -6.52 -21.18 1.69
C ALA A 14 -6.85 -20.04 0.70
N LEU A 15 -8.11 -19.87 0.31
CA LEU A 15 -8.56 -18.75 -0.51
C LEU A 15 -8.34 -17.41 0.19
N ALA A 16 -8.69 -17.30 1.47
CA ALA A 16 -8.47 -16.08 2.26
C ALA A 16 -6.97 -15.75 2.40
N ALA A 17 -6.12 -16.74 2.64
CA ALA A 17 -4.67 -16.56 2.72
C ALA A 17 -4.07 -16.12 1.37
N LEU A 18 -4.49 -16.73 0.26
CA LEU A 18 -4.07 -16.36 -1.09
C LEU A 18 -4.54 -14.94 -1.46
N PHE A 19 -5.78 -14.58 -1.12
CA PHE A 19 -6.31 -13.23 -1.29
C PHE A 19 -5.51 -12.21 -0.45
N ASN A 20 -5.21 -12.51 0.82
CA ASN A 20 -4.40 -11.63 1.68
C ASN A 20 -2.98 -11.44 1.14
N TYR A 21 -2.38 -12.51 0.59
CA TYR A 21 -1.08 -12.45 -0.07
C TYR A 21 -1.09 -11.49 -1.27
N TYR A 22 -2.07 -11.62 -2.17
CA TYR A 22 -2.16 -10.76 -3.35
C TYR A 22 -2.55 -9.31 -3.01
N LEU A 23 -3.48 -9.09 -2.08
CA LEU A 23 -3.81 -7.75 -1.58
C LEU A 23 -2.57 -7.02 -1.06
N ASN A 24 -1.76 -7.69 -0.22
CA ASN A 24 -0.55 -7.10 0.34
C ASN A 24 0.67 -7.14 -0.62
N ARG A 25 0.49 -7.62 -1.86
CA ARG A 25 1.48 -7.56 -2.95
C ARG A 25 1.11 -6.53 -4.03
N ALA A 26 -0.12 -6.00 -4.03
CA ALA A 26 -0.61 -5.13 -5.09
C ALA A 26 0.22 -3.83 -5.25
N PRO A 27 0.35 -3.30 -6.49
CA PRO A 27 0.95 -1.99 -6.74
C PRO A 27 0.08 -0.86 -6.16
N GLY A 28 0.70 0.27 -5.77
CA GLY A 28 0.09 1.25 -4.86
C GLY A 28 0.46 1.00 -3.38
N SER A 29 1.70 0.57 -3.16
CA SER A 29 2.32 0.39 -1.85
C SER A 29 3.77 0.86 -1.92
N ASP A 30 3.96 2.10 -2.36
CA ASP A 30 5.27 2.76 -2.47
C ASP A 30 5.95 2.82 -1.10
N PRO A 31 7.29 2.69 -1.01
CA PRO A 31 8.03 2.98 0.22
C PRO A 31 7.84 4.44 0.72
N ASP A 32 7.30 5.32 -0.12
CA ASP A 32 6.98 6.72 0.20
C ASP A 32 5.47 7.01 0.38
N ASP A 33 4.56 6.04 0.13
CA ASP A 33 3.14 6.09 0.59
C ASP A 33 3.03 6.10 2.13
N PHE A 34 4.16 5.96 2.83
CA PHE A 34 4.27 5.86 4.29
C PHE A 34 4.44 7.22 5.00
N THR A 35 4.32 8.35 4.29
CA THR A 35 4.21 9.69 4.90
C THR A 35 2.92 10.39 4.45
N ILE A 36 1.87 10.29 5.27
CA ILE A 36 0.65 11.09 5.08
C ILE A 36 0.88 12.45 5.76
N GLY A 37 0.98 13.49 4.95
CA GLY A 37 1.25 14.86 5.41
C GLY A 37 2.74 15.21 5.49
N PRO A 38 3.06 16.48 5.81
CA PRO A 38 4.45 16.94 5.85
C PRO A 38 5.28 16.15 6.88
N PRO A 39 6.60 15.99 6.67
CA PRO A 39 7.45 15.08 7.45
C PRO A 39 7.49 15.36 8.97
N GLN A 40 7.01 16.55 9.38
CA GLN A 40 6.84 16.99 10.76
C GLN A 40 5.70 16.25 11.50
N LEU A 41 4.67 15.77 10.79
CA LEU A 41 3.52 15.11 11.40
C LEU A 41 3.77 13.63 11.74
N GLY A 42 4.71 12.97 11.07
CA GLY A 42 5.08 11.57 11.36
C GLY A 42 3.96 10.54 11.16
N VAL A 43 2.82 10.90 10.56
CA VAL A 43 1.67 10.00 10.36
C VAL A 43 2.01 8.99 9.25
N ARG A 44 2.38 7.79 9.68
CA ARG A 44 2.60 6.65 8.78
C ARG A 44 1.29 5.91 8.60
N CYS A 45 0.89 5.67 7.35
CA CYS A 45 -0.23 4.80 7.08
C CYS A 45 0.15 3.37 7.49
N ASP A 46 -0.45 2.83 8.56
CA ASP A 46 -0.01 1.55 9.13
C ASP A 46 -0.56 0.36 8.33
N CYS A 47 0.07 0.08 7.20
CA CYS A 47 -0.27 -1.06 6.35
C CYS A 47 0.01 -2.43 7.03
N ILE A 48 0.52 -2.48 8.28
CA ILE A 48 0.53 -3.74 9.06
C ILE A 48 -0.91 -4.10 9.45
N PHE A 49 -1.74 -3.10 9.74
CA PHE A 49 -3.16 -3.30 10.04
C PHE A 49 -3.88 -4.05 8.90
N ASN A 50 -3.61 -3.70 7.63
CA ASN A 50 -4.20 -4.38 6.47
C ASN A 50 -3.93 -5.89 6.42
N ILE A 51 -2.75 -6.34 6.84
CA ILE A 51 -2.39 -7.77 6.93
C ILE A 51 -3.27 -8.48 7.98
N LEU A 52 -3.64 -7.77 9.06
CA LEU A 52 -4.42 -8.29 10.19
C LEU A 52 -5.93 -8.25 9.93
N VAL A 53 -6.43 -7.25 9.18
CA VAL A 53 -7.87 -7.07 8.88
C VAL A 53 -8.50 -8.33 8.31
N LEU A 54 -7.91 -8.94 7.27
CA LEU A 54 -8.51 -10.12 6.65
C LEU A 54 -8.51 -11.34 7.60
N GLY A 55 -7.44 -11.51 8.39
CA GLY A 55 -7.40 -12.54 9.43
C GLY A 55 -8.47 -12.33 10.50
N GLY A 56 -8.66 -11.09 10.96
CA GLY A 56 -9.69 -10.72 11.93
C GLY A 56 -11.11 -10.98 11.41
N ILE A 57 -11.40 -10.61 10.16
CA ILE A 57 -12.70 -10.89 9.51
C ILE A 57 -12.97 -12.40 9.49
N VAL A 58 -11.99 -13.23 9.14
CA VAL A 58 -12.15 -14.69 9.13
C VAL A 58 -12.39 -15.24 10.54
N VAL A 59 -11.69 -14.75 11.56
CA VAL A 59 -11.94 -15.17 12.96
C VAL A 59 -13.36 -14.79 13.42
N ILE A 60 -13.84 -13.60 13.07
CA ILE A 60 -15.21 -13.15 13.38
C ILE A 60 -16.23 -14.03 12.65
N ALA A 61 -16.00 -14.36 11.38
CA ALA A 61 -16.85 -15.27 10.61
C ALA A 61 -16.89 -16.69 11.20
N LEU A 62 -15.76 -17.22 11.67
CA LEU A 62 -15.69 -18.51 12.36
C LEU A 62 -16.42 -18.48 13.72
N ALA A 63 -16.35 -17.37 14.45
CA ALA A 63 -17.11 -17.18 15.69
C ALA A 63 -18.63 -17.10 15.45
N ALA A 64 -19.07 -16.42 14.39
CA ALA A 64 -20.46 -16.41 13.96
C ALA A 64 -20.93 -17.81 13.52
N ALA A 65 -20.07 -18.58 12.86
CA ALA A 65 -20.28 -19.98 12.47
C ALA A 65 -19.97 -21.00 13.59
N SER A 66 -19.98 -20.58 14.86
CA SER A 66 -19.58 -21.43 16.01
C SER A 66 -20.43 -22.70 16.18
N SER A 67 -21.64 -22.74 15.64
CA SER A 67 -22.52 -23.93 15.63
C SER A 67 -21.98 -25.12 14.84
N ILE A 68 -20.99 -24.90 13.96
CA ILE A 68 -20.33 -25.95 13.15
C ILE A 68 -19.31 -26.76 13.98
N PHE A 69 -18.86 -26.22 15.12
CA PHE A 69 -17.81 -26.79 15.95
C PHE A 69 -18.39 -27.66 17.07
N SER A 70 -17.81 -28.84 17.28
CA SER A 70 -18.26 -29.77 18.33
C SER A 70 -17.79 -29.32 19.72
N THR A 71 -16.70 -28.55 19.80
CA THR A 71 -16.20 -28.00 21.07
C THR A 71 -15.68 -26.56 20.92
N ARG A 72 -15.70 -25.79 22.01
CA ARG A 72 -15.08 -24.45 22.05
C ARG A 72 -13.57 -24.48 21.80
N LEU A 73 -12.90 -25.57 22.19
CA LEU A 73 -11.46 -25.74 22.03
C LEU A 73 -11.10 -25.94 20.54
N GLU A 74 -11.89 -26.73 19.81
CA GLU A 74 -11.82 -26.89 18.35
C GLU A 74 -11.98 -25.54 17.62
N LEU A 75 -12.99 -24.74 18.02
CA LEU A 75 -13.18 -23.37 17.49
C LEU A 75 -11.95 -22.48 17.72
N TYR A 76 -11.38 -22.44 18.93
CA TYR A 76 -10.22 -21.61 19.21
C TYR A 76 -8.96 -22.06 18.46
N VAL A 77 -8.70 -23.37 18.35
CA VAL A 77 -7.55 -23.89 17.61
C VAL A 77 -7.67 -23.60 16.11
N VAL A 78 -8.86 -23.80 15.53
CA VAL A 78 -9.10 -23.48 14.11
C VAL A 78 -9.06 -21.98 13.85
N GLY A 79 -9.65 -21.15 14.72
CA GLY A 79 -9.60 -19.70 14.61
C GLY A 79 -8.17 -19.14 14.69
N ILE A 80 -7.38 -19.56 15.68
CA ILE A 80 -5.99 -19.09 15.85
C ILE A 80 -5.11 -19.57 14.70
N SER A 81 -5.22 -20.84 14.28
CA SER A 81 -4.42 -21.36 13.17
C SER A 81 -4.77 -20.71 11.84
N ALA A 82 -6.05 -20.46 11.55
CA ALA A 82 -6.50 -19.71 10.38
C ALA A 82 -5.98 -18.26 10.40
N PHE A 83 -6.08 -17.57 11.54
CA PHE A 83 -5.55 -16.22 11.71
C PHE A 83 -4.05 -16.16 11.40
N VAL A 84 -3.26 -17.02 12.04
CA VAL A 84 -1.80 -17.07 11.84
C VAL A 84 -1.44 -17.39 10.38
N ALA A 85 -2.14 -18.33 9.74
CA ALA A 85 -1.90 -18.68 8.34
C ALA A 85 -2.20 -17.51 7.38
N ILE A 86 -3.34 -16.84 7.56
CA ILE A 86 -3.77 -15.71 6.71
C ILE A 86 -2.84 -14.50 6.92
N THR A 87 -2.49 -14.18 8.17
CA THR A 87 -1.56 -13.10 8.51
C THR A 87 -0.15 -13.37 7.98
N ALA A 88 0.35 -14.61 8.09
CA ALA A 88 1.65 -14.99 7.52
C ALA A 88 1.66 -14.85 5.99
N ALA A 89 0.58 -15.25 5.30
CA ALA A 89 0.47 -15.09 3.85
C ALA A 89 0.49 -13.61 3.42
N GLY A 90 -0.26 -12.74 4.09
CA GLY A 90 -0.23 -11.29 3.82
C GLY A 90 1.15 -10.66 4.10
N TYR A 91 1.83 -11.08 5.17
CA TYR A 91 3.19 -10.64 5.48
C TYR A 91 4.20 -11.07 4.41
N LEU A 92 4.09 -12.31 3.89
CA LEU A 92 4.93 -12.79 2.79
C LEU A 92 4.69 -12.01 1.49
N GLY A 93 3.44 -11.67 1.17
CA GLY A 93 3.09 -10.81 0.03
C GLY A 93 3.79 -9.46 0.11
N ARG A 94 3.67 -8.79 1.26
CA ARG A 94 4.32 -7.49 1.51
C ARG A 94 5.84 -7.58 1.47
N ARG A 95 6.44 -8.64 2.03
CA ARG A 95 7.89 -8.84 1.99
C ARG A 95 8.42 -9.09 0.58
N SER A 96 7.62 -9.72 -0.29
CA SER A 96 7.92 -9.84 -1.72
C SER A 96 7.92 -8.46 -2.37
N ARG A 97 6.86 -7.67 -2.17
CA ARG A 97 6.72 -6.35 -2.78
C ARG A 97 7.82 -5.37 -2.37
N TYR A 98 8.24 -5.40 -1.11
CA TYR A 98 9.36 -4.59 -0.62
C TYR A 98 10.69 -4.91 -1.33
N ARG A 99 10.93 -6.18 -1.71
CA ARG A 99 12.12 -6.57 -2.50
C ARG A 99 12.03 -6.07 -3.93
N GLU A 100 10.87 -6.22 -4.58
CA GLU A 100 10.61 -5.69 -5.93
C GLU A 100 10.89 -4.17 -5.99
N TRP A 101 10.45 -3.42 -4.97
CA TRP A 101 10.74 -1.99 -4.84
C TRP A 101 12.24 -1.69 -4.70
N GLN A 102 12.97 -2.43 -3.86
CA GLN A 102 14.42 -2.26 -3.71
C GLN A 102 15.20 -2.58 -5.01
N GLU A 103 14.65 -3.41 -5.88
CA GLU A 103 15.22 -3.71 -7.19
C GLU A 103 14.92 -2.60 -8.20
N MET A 104 13.67 -2.13 -8.29
CA MET A 104 13.30 -1.01 -9.16
C MET A 104 14.03 0.29 -8.77
N ALA A 105 14.15 0.60 -7.47
CA ALA A 105 14.89 1.78 -7.01
C ALA A 105 16.37 1.78 -7.44
N LYS A 106 17.01 0.61 -7.55
CA LYS A 106 18.38 0.47 -8.09
C LYS A 106 18.46 0.68 -9.60
N VAL A 107 17.38 0.41 -10.33
CA VAL A 107 17.28 0.67 -11.78
C VAL A 107 17.06 2.17 -12.01
N PHE A 108 16.15 2.81 -11.29
CA PHE A 108 15.91 4.26 -11.38
C PHE A 108 17.17 5.07 -11.06
N LYS A 109 17.90 4.74 -9.97
CA LYS A 109 19.20 5.37 -9.63
C LYS A 109 20.33 5.16 -10.65
N ARG A 110 20.15 4.29 -11.66
CA ARG A 110 21.08 4.11 -12.78
C ARG A 110 20.64 4.86 -14.04
N ALA A 111 19.33 4.99 -14.24
CA ALA A 111 18.76 5.77 -15.35
C ALA A 111 18.85 7.28 -15.09
N LEU A 112 18.70 7.68 -13.83
CA LEU A 112 18.93 9.03 -13.31
C LEU A 112 20.00 8.92 -12.22
N PRO A 113 21.30 9.00 -12.57
CA PRO A 113 22.34 9.14 -11.55
C PRO A 113 22.13 10.44 -10.78
N ASP A 114 22.39 10.42 -9.48
CA ASP A 114 22.28 11.58 -8.57
C ASP A 114 23.38 12.63 -8.88
N SER A 115 23.36 13.24 -10.07
CA SER A 115 24.28 14.31 -10.47
C SER A 115 23.85 15.63 -9.85
N SER A 116 24.34 15.86 -8.64
CA SER A 116 24.60 17.19 -8.07
C SER A 116 23.44 18.20 -8.09
N PHE A 117 22.22 17.78 -7.76
CA PHE A 117 21.25 18.72 -7.19
C PHE A 117 21.32 18.62 -5.66
N SER A 118 22.05 19.56 -5.05
CA SER A 118 22.04 19.72 -3.59
C SER A 118 20.60 19.95 -3.13
N TYR A 119 20.19 19.27 -2.06
CA TYR A 119 18.88 19.48 -1.42
C TYR A 119 18.88 20.82 -0.64
N SER A 120 19.12 21.93 -1.34
CA SER A 120 18.84 23.28 -0.85
C SER A 120 17.34 23.40 -0.68
N SER A 121 16.92 23.74 0.54
CA SER A 121 15.56 23.60 1.02
C SER A 121 14.64 24.72 0.54
N ASP A 122 14.46 24.86 -0.78
CA ASP A 122 13.42 25.73 -1.30
C ASP A 122 12.65 25.15 -2.48
N ARG A 123 11.39 25.58 -2.53
CA ARG A 123 10.36 25.11 -3.44
C ARG A 123 10.74 25.40 -4.89
N GLN A 124 10.74 24.37 -5.73
CA GLN A 124 10.23 24.53 -7.08
C GLN A 124 9.45 23.27 -7.49
N GLN A 125 8.17 23.48 -7.78
CA GLN A 125 7.33 22.46 -8.40
C GLN A 125 7.94 22.14 -9.75
N ALA A 126 8.04 20.84 -10.09
CA ALA A 126 8.23 20.42 -11.46
C ALA A 126 6.92 20.67 -12.24
N GLY A 127 6.63 21.94 -12.51
CA GLY A 127 5.72 22.32 -13.57
C GLY A 127 6.35 21.89 -14.89
N LEU A 128 5.67 21.03 -15.63
CA LEU A 128 6.05 20.68 -17.00
C LEU A 128 5.74 21.88 -17.91
N SER A 129 6.64 22.87 -17.94
CA SER A 129 6.62 23.91 -18.96
C SER A 129 7.12 23.30 -20.28
N PHE A 130 6.18 22.92 -21.15
CA PHE A 130 6.45 22.75 -22.57
C PHE A 130 6.60 24.14 -23.20
N ASP A 131 7.74 24.78 -22.96
CA ASP A 131 8.18 25.97 -23.70
C ASP A 131 9.21 25.51 -24.75
N ASP A 132 8.70 25.27 -25.95
CA ASP A 132 9.48 25.00 -27.17
C ASP A 132 8.74 25.62 -28.36
N TYR A 133 8.57 26.95 -28.28
CA TYR A 133 8.06 27.81 -29.35
C TYR A 133 8.81 29.14 -29.33
N ASP A 134 9.80 29.26 -30.21
CA ASP A 134 10.36 30.57 -30.58
C ASP A 134 9.26 31.44 -31.19
N TYR A 135 9.11 32.66 -30.67
CA TYR A 135 8.42 33.75 -31.35
C TYR A 135 9.19 35.05 -31.12
N ASP A 136 9.86 35.50 -32.18
CA ASP A 136 10.63 36.74 -32.23
C ASP A 136 9.73 38.00 -32.34
N GLU A 137 10.34 39.14 -31.98
CA GLU A 137 10.02 40.52 -32.39
C GLU A 137 8.72 41.21 -31.87
N ASP A 138 8.96 42.07 -30.87
CA ASP A 138 8.75 43.53 -30.90
C ASP A 138 7.43 44.21 -30.46
N ASP A 139 7.65 45.49 -30.08
CA ASP A 139 6.76 46.62 -29.80
C ASP A 139 6.00 46.74 -28.45
N GLU A 140 6.69 47.42 -27.52
CA GLU A 140 6.26 48.65 -26.81
C GLU A 140 4.75 48.92 -26.65
N ASP A 141 4.23 48.83 -25.41
CA ASP A 141 3.84 50.04 -24.63
C ASP A 141 3.31 49.69 -23.22
N GLU A 142 3.73 50.49 -22.24
CA GLU A 142 3.35 50.40 -20.81
C GLU A 142 2.20 51.40 -20.50
N PRO A 143 1.59 51.36 -19.31
CA PRO A 143 0.56 50.45 -18.82
C PRO A 143 -0.81 51.14 -18.70
N ASP A 144 -1.86 50.42 -18.26
CA ASP A 144 -2.97 51.12 -17.59
C ASP A 144 -3.62 50.33 -16.44
N PHE A 145 -4.10 51.11 -15.46
CA PHE A 145 -4.50 50.71 -14.11
C PHE A 145 -6.05 50.57 -13.99
N TRP A 146 -6.58 50.25 -12.78
CA TRP A 146 -8.03 50.21 -12.43
C TRP A 146 -8.82 48.98 -12.95
N PHE A 147 -9.93 48.45 -12.40
CA PHE A 147 -10.94 48.74 -11.33
C PHE A 147 -11.53 47.36 -10.85
N ASP A 148 -12.14 47.12 -9.68
CA ASP A 148 -12.20 47.75 -8.33
C ASP A 148 -12.82 46.72 -7.32
N GLU A 149 -12.99 47.09 -6.04
CA GLU A 149 -13.82 46.51 -4.93
C GLU A 149 -14.00 44.97 -4.74
#